data_AF-A0A7X8I138-F1
#
_entry.id   AF-A0A7X8I138-F1
#
_cell.length_a   1.000
_cell.length_b   1.000
_cell.length_c   1.000
_cell.angle_alpha   90.00
_cell.angle_beta   90.00
_cell.angle_gamma   90.00
#
_symmetry.space_group_name_H-M   'P 1'
#
loop_
_entity.id
_entity.type
_entity.pdbx_description
1 polymer ?
#
loop_
_entity_poly.entity_id
_entity_poly.type
_entity_poly.pdbx_seq_one_letter_code
_entity_poly.pdbx_strand_id
1 'polypeptide(L)'
;MCRIYKDFIKKSISFMIVFSLLFSFIAPALTFAEDAPSVDATITVRIEGYKKTIIPPTEVNIKDLDLSDYPGIEKKAEDYNSLKPIHAIVKALEQNDIDPKDKNQFHVGWDGNYIHMIAGLREMEIGPMSGWMYHVNNQHVNQGVGDYKIEDGQEVVMFYIKDFNHIYSWFDQQSLNVNQHEDFTLKLNGGQGGSSIEGATILVNNEEYKKDGKAVKTNSKGEATFNIEEPGTYHISASLKNENGDITLVRPYASVKVNELITIKTIEEVEDIEVDFGTKKEKALSSLPSTTTIIDSQNKKHLVDLNWTLLDYKEDKAGDYDAFGTFILPQDVNQTRPETTLEIKTKVTVKEKPIPANLNLEEALNKTVQYYKDNVPSDPFSDWEAFVGLWGVGEDLSNKNYNWQSVDPGFDQIIFGNDHIRYIFSLLSIGEDPSNIWANRNLFAELSKHPEEYDAFGTIGKH
;
A
#
# COMPACT_ATOMS: atom_id res chain seq x y z
N MET A 1 44.72 -1.18 -19.28
CA MET A 1 43.24 -1.12 -19.40
C MET A 1 42.86 -0.28 -20.63
N CYS A 2 43.23 -0.69 -21.85
CA CYS A 2 42.94 0.09 -23.08
C CYS A 2 43.00 -0.77 -24.37
N ARG A 3 42.56 -2.03 -24.32
CA ARG A 3 42.57 -2.91 -25.51
C ARG A 3 41.30 -3.73 -25.73
N ILE A 4 40.37 -3.75 -24.77
CA ILE A 4 39.08 -4.47 -24.88
C ILE A 4 37.95 -3.55 -25.39
N TYR A 5 38.09 -2.23 -25.32
CA TYR A 5 37.07 -1.27 -25.77
C TYR A 5 37.10 -0.96 -27.29
N LYS A 6 38.13 -1.44 -28.02
CA LYS A 6 38.29 -1.16 -29.46
C LYS A 6 37.69 -2.22 -30.39
N ASP A 7 37.42 -3.43 -29.90
CA ASP A 7 36.91 -4.53 -30.74
C ASP A 7 35.38 -4.62 -30.77
N PHE A 8 34.67 -4.02 -29.80
CA PHE A 8 33.20 -3.96 -29.81
C PHE A 8 32.67 -2.93 -30.82
N ILE A 9 33.41 -1.83 -31.05
CA ILE A 9 33.03 -0.78 -32.01
C ILE A 9 33.29 -1.21 -33.48
N LYS A 10 34.21 -2.14 -33.73
CA LYS A 10 34.47 -2.63 -35.10
C LYS A 10 33.50 -3.70 -35.60
N LYS A 11 32.85 -4.47 -34.71
CA LYS A 11 31.82 -5.46 -35.11
C LYS A 11 30.43 -4.86 -35.33
N SER A 12 30.14 -3.69 -34.76
CA SER A 12 28.85 -3.02 -35.00
C SER A 12 28.82 -2.16 -36.28
N ILE A 13 29.97 -1.72 -36.78
CA ILE A 13 30.07 -0.88 -38.00
C ILE A 13 30.22 -1.73 -39.29
N SER A 14 30.69 -2.97 -39.20
CA SER A 14 30.77 -3.88 -40.37
C SER A 14 29.43 -4.55 -40.74
N PHE A 15 28.42 -4.53 -39.85
CA PHE A 15 27.09 -5.07 -40.15
C PHE A 15 26.20 -4.07 -40.90
N MET A 16 26.39 -2.76 -40.67
CA MET A 16 25.64 -1.70 -41.35
C MET A 16 26.13 -1.39 -42.78
N ILE A 17 27.39 -1.70 -43.13
CA ILE A 17 27.94 -1.42 -44.47
C ILE A 17 27.76 -2.61 -45.43
N VAL A 18 27.59 -3.84 -44.93
CA VAL A 18 27.28 -5.01 -45.76
C VAL A 18 25.78 -5.08 -46.11
N PHE A 19 24.91 -4.49 -45.28
CA PHE A 19 23.47 -4.38 -45.57
C PHE A 19 23.13 -3.22 -46.52
N SER A 20 24.01 -2.21 -46.66
CA SER A 20 23.83 -1.09 -47.60
C SER A 20 24.42 -1.32 -49.00
N LEU A 21 25.06 -2.47 -49.25
CA LEU A 21 25.73 -2.77 -50.53
C LEU A 21 25.12 -3.95 -51.29
N LEU A 22 24.02 -4.53 -50.81
CA LEU A 22 23.28 -5.61 -51.49
C LEU A 22 22.00 -5.14 -52.22
N PHE A 23 21.75 -3.83 -52.29
CA PHE A 23 20.64 -3.25 -53.06
C PHE A 23 21.10 -2.37 -54.25
N SER A 24 22.32 -2.57 -54.72
CA SER A 24 22.78 -2.02 -56.00
C SER A 24 23.02 -3.17 -56.96
N PHE A 25 22.49 -3.04 -58.19
CA PHE A 25 22.45 -4.02 -59.28
C PHE A 25 21.28 -5.01 -59.23
N ILE A 26 20.12 -4.56 -59.71
CA ILE A 26 19.47 -5.03 -60.96
C ILE A 26 18.40 -3.97 -61.30
N ALA A 27 18.59 -3.24 -62.39
CA ALA A 27 17.54 -2.47 -63.03
C ALA A 27 16.99 -3.29 -64.20
N PRO A 28 15.69 -3.64 -64.22
CA PRO A 28 14.94 -3.83 -65.44
C PRO A 28 14.29 -2.51 -65.82
N ALA A 29 14.53 -2.06 -67.05
CA ALA A 29 13.79 -0.97 -67.65
C ALA A 29 12.28 -1.27 -67.62
N LEU A 30 11.53 -0.50 -66.83
CA LEU A 30 10.09 -0.34 -67.00
C LEU A 30 9.78 1.13 -67.27
N THR A 31 9.02 1.29 -68.33
CA THR A 31 8.35 2.50 -68.81
C THR A 31 7.74 3.32 -67.68
N PHE A 32 8.01 4.62 -67.68
CA PHE A 32 7.37 5.61 -66.83
C PHE A 32 5.85 5.61 -67.06
N ALA A 33 5.11 5.07 -66.09
CA ALA A 33 3.88 5.70 -65.66
C ALA A 33 4.29 6.67 -64.56
N GLU A 34 3.85 7.93 -64.65
CA GLU A 34 4.02 8.90 -63.57
C GLU A 34 3.12 8.43 -62.42
N ASP A 35 3.70 7.71 -61.45
CA ASP A 35 3.00 7.39 -60.21
C ASP A 35 2.64 8.70 -59.52
N ALA A 36 1.36 8.89 -59.20
CA ALA A 36 0.90 10.01 -58.39
C ALA A 36 1.78 10.14 -57.13
N PRO A 37 2.09 11.36 -56.65
CA PRO A 37 2.98 11.55 -55.51
C PRO A 37 2.42 10.82 -54.28
N SER A 38 3.01 9.67 -53.92
CA SER A 38 2.66 8.95 -52.70
C SER A 38 3.15 9.76 -51.50
N VAL A 39 2.21 10.28 -50.71
CA VAL A 39 2.48 10.85 -49.40
C VAL A 39 2.27 9.74 -48.38
N ASP A 40 3.13 9.58 -47.37
CA ASP A 40 2.83 8.79 -46.17
C ASP A 40 3.06 9.73 -44.99
N ALA A 41 1.97 10.32 -44.49
CA ALA A 41 2.00 11.32 -43.45
C ALA A 41 0.89 11.09 -42.44
N THR A 42 1.20 11.35 -41.18
CA THR A 42 0.28 11.29 -40.05
C THR A 42 0.02 12.71 -39.56
N ILE A 43 -1.23 13.14 -39.60
CA ILE A 43 -1.67 14.46 -39.16
C ILE A 43 -2.64 14.29 -37.99
N THR A 44 -2.53 15.12 -36.97
CA THR A 44 -3.53 15.15 -35.90
C THR A 44 -4.62 16.15 -36.27
N VAL A 45 -5.88 15.75 -36.20
CA VAL A 45 -7.02 16.64 -36.48
C VAL A 45 -7.91 16.74 -35.26
N ARG A 46 -8.27 17.97 -34.91
CA ARG A 46 -9.28 18.29 -33.91
C ARG A 46 -10.33 19.19 -34.52
N ILE A 47 -11.61 18.87 -34.31
CA ILE A 47 -12.73 19.68 -34.80
C ILE A 47 -13.59 20.12 -33.62
N GLU A 48 -13.60 21.43 -33.36
CA GLU A 48 -14.38 22.06 -32.30
C GLU A 48 -15.62 22.75 -32.87
N GLY A 49 -16.81 22.27 -32.50
CA GLY A 49 -18.05 22.99 -32.75
C GLY A 49 -18.27 24.11 -31.74
N TYR A 50 -19.36 24.88 -31.89
CA TYR A 50 -19.62 26.01 -31.01
C TYR A 50 -19.84 25.61 -29.53
N LYS A 51 -20.50 24.48 -29.27
CA LYS A 51 -20.88 24.03 -27.91
C LYS A 51 -20.18 22.75 -27.45
N LYS A 52 -19.56 22.00 -28.37
CA LYS A 52 -18.98 20.68 -28.10
C LYS A 52 -17.80 20.43 -29.05
N THR A 53 -16.89 19.58 -28.61
CA THR A 53 -15.93 18.94 -29.50
C THR A 53 -16.68 17.96 -30.41
N ILE A 54 -16.48 18.08 -31.73
CA ILE A 54 -17.09 17.20 -32.74
C ILE A 54 -16.16 16.02 -32.98
N ILE A 55 -14.87 16.30 -33.19
CA ILE A 55 -13.81 15.30 -33.32
C ILE A 55 -12.72 15.65 -32.31
N PRO A 56 -12.46 14.80 -31.28
CA PRO A 56 -11.30 14.96 -30.42
C PRO A 56 -10.01 14.76 -31.24
N PRO A 57 -8.82 15.18 -30.76
CA PRO A 57 -7.55 14.90 -31.44
C PRO A 57 -7.48 13.47 -31.95
N THR A 58 -7.50 13.33 -33.28
CA THR A 58 -7.52 12.06 -34.00
C THR A 58 -6.33 12.06 -34.95
N GLU A 59 -5.45 11.06 -34.82
CA GLU A 59 -4.37 10.85 -35.77
C GLU A 59 -4.90 10.19 -37.04
N VAL A 60 -4.69 10.86 -38.18
CA VAL A 60 -5.08 10.34 -39.49
C VAL A 60 -3.85 10.07 -40.34
N ASN A 61 -3.75 8.85 -40.85
CA ASN A 61 -2.72 8.49 -41.83
C ASN A 61 -3.25 8.75 -43.24
N ILE A 62 -2.48 9.48 -44.04
CA ILE A 62 -2.85 9.94 -45.37
C ILE A 62 -1.86 9.35 -46.36
N LYS A 63 -2.39 8.50 -47.25
CA LYS A 63 -1.63 7.82 -48.31
C LYS A 63 -1.91 8.34 -49.71
N ASP A 64 -3.05 9.00 -49.86
CA ASP A 64 -3.60 9.45 -51.12
C ASP A 64 -4.03 10.90 -50.99
N LEU A 65 -3.74 11.69 -52.02
CA LEU A 65 -4.14 13.08 -52.14
C LEU A 65 -5.41 13.27 -52.97
N ASP A 66 -5.95 12.21 -53.56
CA ASP A 66 -7.18 12.31 -54.34
C ASP A 66 -8.39 12.61 -53.45
N LEU A 67 -9.01 13.76 -53.69
CA LEU A 67 -10.24 14.20 -53.06
C LEU A 67 -11.36 14.47 -54.09
N SER A 68 -11.16 14.10 -55.36
CA SER A 68 -12.13 14.39 -56.44
C SER A 68 -13.48 13.69 -56.28
N ASP A 69 -13.53 12.64 -55.44
CA ASP A 69 -14.73 11.91 -55.06
C ASP A 69 -15.62 12.66 -54.04
N TYR A 70 -15.14 13.75 -53.43
CA TYR A 70 -15.88 14.49 -52.41
C TYR A 70 -16.58 15.72 -53.00
N PRO A 71 -17.89 15.89 -52.79
CA PRO A 71 -18.63 17.00 -53.39
C PRO A 71 -18.08 18.38 -52.99
N GLY A 72 -17.79 19.22 -53.99
CA GLY A 72 -17.22 20.56 -53.79
C GLY A 72 -15.70 20.63 -53.91
N ILE A 73 -15.04 19.49 -54.21
CA ILE A 73 -13.62 19.40 -54.53
C ILE A 73 -13.49 18.80 -55.93
N GLU A 74 -13.28 19.64 -56.96
CA GLU A 74 -13.14 19.17 -58.35
C GLU A 74 -11.66 18.99 -58.74
N LYS A 75 -10.76 19.47 -57.88
CA LYS A 75 -9.31 19.35 -58.04
C LYS A 75 -8.86 17.89 -58.02
N LYS A 76 -8.08 17.50 -59.03
CA LYS A 76 -7.55 16.14 -59.16
C LYS A 76 -6.32 15.93 -58.30
N ALA A 77 -6.03 14.66 -57.98
CA ALA A 77 -4.83 14.24 -57.25
C ALA A 77 -3.52 14.82 -57.82
N GLU A 78 -3.37 14.80 -59.16
CA GLU A 78 -2.21 15.30 -59.90
C GLU A 78 -1.97 16.82 -59.72
N ASP A 79 -3.00 17.58 -59.40
CA ASP A 79 -2.92 19.03 -59.20
C ASP A 79 -2.48 19.41 -57.77
N TYR A 80 -2.39 18.44 -56.86
CA TYR A 80 -1.84 18.65 -55.52
C TYR A 80 -0.31 18.52 -55.52
N ASN A 81 0.35 19.65 -55.31
CA ASN A 81 1.82 19.72 -55.17
C ASN A 81 2.33 19.38 -53.76
N SER A 82 1.44 19.21 -52.78
CA SER A 82 1.75 18.85 -51.41
C SER A 82 0.50 18.39 -50.67
N LEU A 83 0.70 17.74 -49.53
CA LEU A 83 -0.35 17.52 -48.54
C LEU A 83 -0.94 18.86 -48.06
N LYS A 84 -2.25 18.86 -47.79
CA LYS A 84 -3.05 20.02 -47.36
C LYS A 84 -3.95 19.65 -46.17
N PRO A 85 -4.30 20.60 -45.28
CA PRO A 85 -5.22 20.36 -44.17
C PRO A 85 -6.55 19.69 -44.58
N ILE A 86 -7.11 20.02 -45.74
CA ILE A 86 -8.36 19.42 -46.23
C ILE A 86 -8.28 17.89 -46.34
N HIS A 87 -7.14 17.33 -46.74
CA HIS A 87 -6.94 15.86 -46.80
C HIS A 87 -7.09 15.24 -45.40
N ALA A 88 -6.48 15.88 -44.40
CA ALA A 88 -6.55 15.41 -43.02
C ALA A 88 -7.96 15.56 -42.45
N ILE A 89 -8.64 16.68 -42.71
CA ILE A 89 -10.01 16.94 -42.26
C ILE A 89 -10.97 15.89 -42.82
N VAL A 90 -10.93 15.61 -44.13
CA VAL A 90 -11.79 14.59 -44.76
C VAL A 90 -11.54 13.22 -44.13
N LYS A 91 -10.28 12.81 -43.96
CA LYS A 91 -9.93 11.53 -43.33
C LYS A 91 -10.39 11.45 -41.87
N ALA A 92 -10.30 12.55 -41.13
CA ALA A 92 -10.76 12.61 -39.75
C ALA A 92 -12.28 12.44 -39.65
N LEU A 93 -13.03 13.06 -40.57
CA LEU A 93 -14.49 12.90 -40.67
C LEU A 93 -14.86 11.43 -40.94
N GLU A 94 -14.22 10.79 -41.93
CA GLU A 94 -14.44 9.38 -42.25
C GLU A 94 -14.17 8.45 -41.06
N GLN A 95 -13.08 8.69 -40.33
CA GLN A 95 -12.72 7.89 -39.15
C GLN A 95 -13.65 8.09 -37.95
N ASN A 96 -14.42 9.18 -37.90
CA ASN A 96 -15.32 9.52 -36.82
C ASN A 96 -16.81 9.41 -37.24
N ASP A 97 -17.11 8.55 -38.21
CA ASP A 97 -18.47 8.25 -38.68
C ASP A 97 -19.26 9.48 -39.19
N ILE A 98 -18.56 10.51 -39.68
CA ILE A 98 -19.16 11.67 -40.35
C ILE A 98 -18.88 11.55 -41.84
N ASP A 99 -19.89 11.20 -42.63
CA ASP A 99 -19.73 11.00 -44.07
C ASP A 99 -19.39 12.33 -44.78
N PRO A 100 -18.16 12.52 -45.27
CA PRO A 100 -17.78 13.74 -45.99
C PRO A 100 -18.44 13.84 -47.38
N LYS A 101 -19.08 12.77 -47.88
CA LYS A 101 -19.83 12.79 -49.15
C LYS A 101 -21.29 13.21 -48.98
N ASP A 102 -21.83 13.18 -47.76
CA ASP A 102 -23.14 13.72 -47.45
C ASP A 102 -23.08 15.25 -47.31
N LYS A 103 -23.68 15.96 -48.27
CA LYS A 103 -23.77 17.43 -48.28
C LYS A 103 -24.53 18.02 -47.09
N ASN A 104 -25.24 17.21 -46.30
CA ASN A 104 -25.89 17.62 -45.05
C ASN A 104 -24.97 17.44 -43.83
N GLN A 105 -23.86 16.71 -43.97
CA GLN A 105 -22.83 16.54 -42.93
C GLN A 105 -21.62 17.42 -43.22
N PHE A 106 -21.12 17.43 -44.45
CA PHE A 106 -19.94 18.17 -44.85
C PHE A 106 -20.19 18.90 -46.17
N HIS A 107 -19.92 20.21 -46.19
CA HIS A 107 -20.07 21.01 -47.40
C HIS A 107 -18.90 21.96 -47.54
N VAL A 108 -18.24 21.90 -48.68
CA VAL A 108 -17.07 22.70 -49.01
C VAL A 108 -17.25 23.42 -50.35
N GLY A 109 -16.55 24.53 -50.51
CA GLY A 109 -16.52 25.31 -51.74
C GLY A 109 -15.10 25.70 -52.12
N TRP A 110 -14.95 26.28 -53.31
CA TRP A 110 -13.66 26.70 -53.87
C TRP A 110 -12.61 25.58 -53.83
N ASP A 111 -12.92 24.43 -54.42
CA ASP A 111 -12.05 23.25 -54.46
C ASP A 111 -11.55 22.78 -53.08
N GLY A 112 -12.46 22.75 -52.12
CA GLY A 112 -12.16 22.34 -50.75
C GLY A 112 -11.44 23.38 -49.89
N ASN A 113 -11.21 24.59 -50.41
CA ASN A 113 -10.47 25.63 -49.69
C ASN A 113 -11.31 26.35 -48.63
N TYR A 114 -12.64 26.33 -48.77
CA TYR A 114 -13.58 26.94 -47.83
C TYR A 114 -14.56 25.91 -47.28
N ILE A 115 -14.76 25.94 -45.96
CA ILE A 115 -15.66 25.03 -45.27
C ILE A 115 -16.98 25.74 -44.96
N HIS A 116 -18.06 25.35 -45.63
CA HIS A 116 -19.40 25.85 -45.34
C HIS A 116 -20.02 25.13 -44.14
N MET A 117 -19.73 23.84 -43.92
CA MET A 117 -20.39 23.04 -42.90
C MET A 117 -19.58 21.81 -42.50
N ILE A 118 -19.59 21.47 -41.21
CA ILE A 118 -19.10 20.20 -40.67
C ILE A 118 -20.10 19.67 -39.64
N ALA A 119 -20.41 18.37 -39.69
CA ALA A 119 -21.35 17.66 -38.83
C ALA A 119 -22.71 18.39 -38.69
N GLY A 120 -23.20 18.95 -39.80
CA GLY A 120 -24.47 19.68 -39.86
C GLY A 120 -24.45 21.12 -39.32
N LEU A 121 -23.33 21.60 -38.75
CA LEU A 121 -23.18 22.98 -38.27
C LEU A 121 -22.66 23.88 -39.40
N ARG A 122 -23.54 24.73 -39.94
CA ARG A 122 -23.28 25.54 -41.13
C ARG A 122 -22.73 26.91 -40.74
N GLU A 123 -21.93 27.52 -41.61
CA GLU A 123 -21.63 28.95 -41.53
C GLU A 123 -22.92 29.78 -41.45
N MET A 124 -22.80 30.96 -40.84
CA MET A 124 -23.88 31.90 -40.61
C MET A 124 -25.05 31.40 -39.73
N GLU A 125 -25.01 30.16 -39.23
CA GLU A 125 -26.10 29.52 -38.48
C GLU A 125 -26.37 30.19 -37.13
N ILE A 126 -25.32 30.63 -36.43
CA ILE A 126 -25.45 31.29 -35.11
C ILE A 126 -25.18 32.81 -35.16
N GLY A 127 -25.11 33.37 -36.36
CA GLY A 127 -24.91 34.80 -36.61
C GLY A 127 -24.25 35.06 -37.96
N PRO A 128 -24.42 36.25 -38.57
CA PRO A 128 -23.95 36.53 -39.94
C PRO A 128 -22.42 36.47 -40.13
N MET A 129 -21.66 36.48 -39.05
CA MET A 129 -20.19 36.36 -39.05
C MET A 129 -19.71 35.00 -38.52
N SER A 130 -20.63 34.07 -38.27
CA SER A 130 -20.28 32.76 -37.74
C SER A 130 -19.80 31.84 -38.84
N GLY A 131 -18.80 31.00 -38.53
CA GLY A 131 -18.17 30.17 -39.54
C GLY A 131 -17.00 29.35 -39.02
N TRP A 132 -16.46 28.57 -39.94
CA TRP A 132 -15.34 27.65 -39.70
C TRP A 132 -14.00 28.36 -39.93
N MET A 133 -13.13 28.27 -38.94
CA MET A 133 -11.76 28.77 -38.95
C MET A 133 -10.82 27.61 -38.63
N TYR A 134 -9.53 27.76 -38.93
CA TYR A 134 -8.57 26.74 -38.55
C TYR A 134 -7.20 27.32 -38.22
N HIS A 135 -6.46 26.58 -37.40
CA HIS A 135 -5.06 26.82 -37.07
C HIS A 135 -4.25 25.55 -37.34
N VAL A 136 -2.94 25.74 -37.54
CA VAL A 136 -1.96 24.64 -37.60
C VAL A 136 -1.01 24.77 -36.41
N ASN A 137 -0.86 23.72 -35.61
CA ASN A 137 -0.07 23.73 -34.38
C ASN A 137 -0.40 24.92 -33.45
N ASN A 138 -1.69 25.20 -33.25
CA ASN A 138 -2.19 26.35 -32.49
C ASN A 138 -1.80 27.74 -33.04
N GLN A 139 -1.30 27.82 -34.28
CA GLN A 139 -0.94 29.07 -34.94
C GLN A 139 -1.88 29.43 -36.09
N HIS A 140 -2.18 30.72 -36.19
CA HIS A 140 -2.92 31.27 -37.32
C HIS A 140 -2.13 31.18 -38.61
N VAL A 141 -2.81 30.80 -39.70
CA VAL A 141 -2.25 30.73 -41.04
C VAL A 141 -3.13 31.52 -42.02
N ASN A 142 -2.50 32.25 -42.94
CA ASN A 142 -3.20 33.18 -43.85
C ASN A 142 -3.58 32.52 -45.19
N GLN A 143 -3.80 31.21 -45.22
CA GLN A 143 -4.18 30.45 -46.41
C GLN A 143 -5.39 29.60 -46.08
N GLY A 144 -6.21 29.22 -47.06
CA GLY A 144 -7.31 28.28 -46.82
C GLY A 144 -6.81 26.84 -46.64
N VAL A 145 -7.69 25.95 -46.17
CA VAL A 145 -7.37 24.56 -45.84
C VAL A 145 -7.00 23.70 -47.08
N GLY A 146 -7.33 24.17 -48.27
CA GLY A 146 -6.99 23.54 -49.56
C GLY A 146 -5.65 23.99 -50.12
N ASP A 147 -5.10 25.11 -49.66
CA ASP A 147 -3.88 25.70 -50.20
C ASP A 147 -2.66 25.54 -49.28
N TYR A 148 -2.87 25.62 -47.96
CA TYR A 148 -1.79 25.53 -46.97
C TYR A 148 -1.03 24.21 -47.09
N LYS A 149 0.30 24.28 -47.22
CA LYS A 149 1.16 23.09 -47.16
C LYS A 149 1.30 22.65 -45.71
N ILE A 150 0.77 21.48 -45.38
CA ILE A 150 0.95 20.84 -44.07
C ILE A 150 2.02 19.75 -44.14
N GLU A 151 2.74 19.56 -43.04
CA GLU A 151 3.82 18.59 -42.90
C GLU A 151 3.43 17.45 -41.94
N ASP A 152 4.08 16.30 -42.11
CA ASP A 152 3.92 15.14 -41.23
C ASP A 152 4.12 15.51 -39.74
N GLY A 153 3.29 14.93 -38.87
CA GLY A 153 3.27 15.17 -37.43
C GLY A 153 2.65 16.50 -36.97
N GLN A 154 2.15 17.34 -37.88
CA GLN A 154 1.47 18.59 -37.51
C GLN A 154 0.01 18.37 -37.09
N GLU A 155 -0.54 19.32 -36.33
CA GLU A 155 -1.94 19.35 -35.89
C GLU A 155 -2.74 20.38 -36.70
N VAL A 156 -3.92 19.98 -37.19
CA VAL A 156 -4.98 20.88 -37.67
C VAL A 156 -6.05 21.00 -36.61
N VAL A 157 -6.30 22.22 -36.15
CA VAL A 157 -7.44 22.53 -35.30
C VAL A 157 -8.45 23.30 -36.13
N MET A 158 -9.52 22.65 -36.54
CA MET A 158 -10.70 23.28 -37.16
C MET A 158 -11.67 23.67 -36.05
N PHE A 159 -12.19 24.89 -36.08
CA PHE A 159 -13.06 25.37 -35.01
C PHE A 159 -14.12 26.34 -35.53
N TYR A 160 -15.29 26.30 -34.90
CA TYR A 160 -16.40 27.17 -35.24
C TYR A 160 -16.45 28.39 -34.33
N ILE A 161 -16.58 29.58 -34.91
CA ILE A 161 -16.72 30.85 -34.19
C ILE A 161 -18.08 31.49 -34.47
N LYS A 162 -18.60 32.27 -33.51
CA LYS A 162 -19.79 33.11 -33.72
C LYS A 162 -19.45 34.40 -34.50
N ASP A 163 -18.27 34.95 -34.22
CA ASP A 163 -17.73 36.18 -34.80
C ASP A 163 -16.21 36.26 -34.50
N PHE A 164 -15.54 37.27 -35.06
CA PHE A 164 -14.09 37.47 -34.92
C PHE A 164 -13.63 37.94 -33.51
N ASN A 165 -14.54 38.14 -32.55
CA ASN A 165 -14.15 38.39 -31.17
C ASN A 165 -13.88 37.09 -30.39
N HIS A 166 -14.08 35.92 -31.01
CA HIS A 166 -13.71 34.65 -30.42
C HIS A 166 -12.21 34.56 -30.14
N ILE A 167 -11.89 34.09 -28.95
CA ILE A 167 -10.52 33.84 -28.51
C ILE A 167 -10.19 32.39 -28.86
N TYR A 168 -9.28 32.19 -29.80
CA TYR A 168 -8.64 30.88 -29.98
C TYR A 168 -7.84 30.53 -28.72
N SER A 169 -7.99 29.31 -28.19
CA SER A 169 -7.34 28.90 -26.94
C SER A 169 -6.83 27.46 -26.96
N TRP A 170 -5.82 27.19 -26.13
CA TRP A 170 -5.21 25.89 -25.96
C TRP A 170 -4.59 25.76 -24.55
N PHE A 171 -4.53 24.54 -24.04
CA PHE A 171 -3.73 24.26 -22.84
C PHE A 171 -2.25 24.16 -23.21
N ASP A 172 -1.38 24.56 -22.30
CA ASP A 172 0.08 24.38 -22.40
C ASP A 172 0.50 22.91 -22.55
N GLN A 173 -0.34 21.99 -22.07
CA GLN A 173 -0.17 20.55 -22.21
C GLN A 173 -1.42 19.91 -22.81
N GLN A 174 -1.26 19.19 -23.93
CA GLN A 174 -2.35 18.48 -24.61
C GLN A 174 -2.57 17.07 -24.07
N SER A 175 -1.59 16.49 -23.40
CA SER A 175 -1.68 15.17 -22.77
C SER A 175 -0.86 15.12 -21.48
N LEU A 176 -1.43 14.50 -20.44
CA LEU A 176 -0.79 14.34 -19.14
C LEU A 176 -1.08 12.94 -18.59
N ASN A 177 -0.12 12.44 -17.84
CA ASN A 177 -0.26 11.21 -17.07
C ASN A 177 0.06 11.52 -15.61
N VAL A 178 -0.92 11.35 -14.74
CA VAL A 178 -0.86 11.71 -13.31
C VAL A 178 -1.34 10.54 -12.46
N ASN A 179 -0.98 10.49 -11.20
CA ASN A 179 -1.52 9.49 -10.28
C ASN A 179 -2.81 9.99 -9.62
N GLN A 180 -3.69 9.07 -9.21
CA GLN A 180 -4.89 9.45 -8.46
C GLN A 180 -4.52 10.29 -7.23
N HIS A 181 -5.36 11.26 -6.90
CA HIS A 181 -5.15 12.20 -5.81
C HIS A 181 -3.91 13.10 -5.89
N GLU A 182 -3.16 13.08 -6.98
CA GLU A 182 -2.09 14.04 -7.26
C GLU A 182 -2.70 15.34 -7.79
N ASP A 183 -2.25 16.47 -7.24
CA ASP A 183 -2.62 17.77 -7.79
C ASP A 183 -1.82 18.03 -9.07
N PHE A 184 -2.52 18.40 -10.14
CA PHE A 184 -1.89 18.86 -11.38
C PHE A 184 -2.49 20.18 -11.84
N THR A 185 -1.75 20.94 -12.65
CA THR A 185 -2.16 22.26 -13.12
C THR A 185 -2.06 22.33 -14.64
N LEU A 186 -3.06 22.95 -15.28
CA LEU A 186 -3.01 23.31 -16.69
C LEU A 186 -3.09 24.82 -16.84
N LYS A 187 -2.32 25.36 -17.77
CA LYS A 187 -2.38 26.77 -18.13
C LYS A 187 -3.15 26.94 -19.43
N LEU A 188 -4.24 27.68 -19.37
CA LEU A 188 -5.02 28.10 -20.52
C LEU A 188 -4.39 29.34 -21.17
N ASN A 189 -3.92 29.16 -22.39
CA ASN A 189 -3.41 30.22 -23.24
C ASN A 189 -4.45 30.56 -24.31
N GLY A 190 -4.47 31.81 -24.77
CA GLY A 190 -5.33 32.20 -25.87
C GLY A 190 -4.97 33.54 -26.51
N GLY A 191 -5.65 33.81 -27.63
CA GLY A 191 -5.41 34.99 -28.44
C GLY A 191 -4.06 34.97 -29.16
N GLN A 192 -3.78 36.06 -29.89
CA GLN A 192 -2.53 36.22 -30.63
C GLN A 192 -1.35 36.29 -29.65
N GLY A 193 -0.40 35.37 -29.76
CA GLY A 193 0.80 35.32 -28.91
C GLY A 193 0.65 34.56 -27.58
N GLY A 194 -0.51 33.96 -27.29
CA GLY A 194 -0.67 33.04 -26.14
C GLY A 194 -0.75 33.71 -24.78
N SER A 195 -1.62 34.71 -24.66
CA SER A 195 -1.89 35.36 -23.37
C SER A 195 -2.66 34.43 -22.42
N SER A 196 -2.47 34.61 -21.13
CA SER A 196 -3.23 33.90 -20.10
C SER A 196 -4.71 34.29 -20.14
N ILE A 197 -5.60 33.30 -20.03
CA ILE A 197 -7.06 33.52 -20.01
C ILE A 197 -7.59 33.36 -18.60
N GLU A 198 -8.01 34.44 -17.96
CA GLU A 198 -8.62 34.45 -16.63
C GLU A 198 -10.13 34.17 -16.68
N GLY A 199 -10.66 33.50 -15.65
CA GLY A 199 -12.10 33.35 -15.42
C GLY A 199 -12.82 32.33 -16.30
N ALA A 200 -12.09 31.60 -17.15
CA ALA A 200 -12.66 30.51 -17.94
C ALA A 200 -13.10 29.37 -17.03
N THR A 201 -14.31 28.87 -17.21
CA THR A 201 -14.86 27.75 -16.44
C THR A 201 -14.32 26.44 -16.99
N ILE A 202 -13.71 25.63 -16.13
CA ILE A 202 -13.11 24.36 -16.49
C ILE A 202 -14.18 23.29 -16.67
N LEU A 203 -14.00 22.47 -17.70
CA LEU A 203 -14.88 21.34 -18.01
C LEU A 203 -14.06 20.05 -17.96
N VAL A 204 -14.61 19.01 -17.32
CA VAL A 204 -14.11 17.64 -17.34
C VAL A 204 -15.19 16.77 -17.98
N ASN A 205 -14.85 16.07 -19.06
CA ASN A 205 -15.79 15.26 -19.85
C ASN A 205 -17.05 16.06 -20.27
N ASN A 206 -16.86 17.33 -20.65
CA ASN A 206 -17.90 18.30 -21.01
C ASN A 206 -18.80 18.79 -19.86
N GLU A 207 -18.56 18.39 -18.62
CA GLU A 207 -19.29 18.88 -17.44
C GLU A 207 -18.45 19.87 -16.65
N GLU A 208 -19.09 20.83 -15.97
CA GLU A 208 -18.38 21.78 -15.11
C GLU A 208 -17.61 21.05 -14.01
N TYR A 209 -16.29 21.23 -13.99
CA TYR A 209 -15.47 20.69 -12.93
C TYR A 209 -15.67 21.51 -11.66
N LYS A 210 -16.02 20.83 -10.57
CA LYS A 210 -16.31 21.46 -9.28
C LYS A 210 -15.38 20.93 -8.20
N LYS A 211 -14.84 21.84 -7.40
CA LYS A 211 -14.10 21.55 -6.18
C LYS A 211 -14.85 22.20 -5.01
N ASP A 212 -15.14 21.44 -3.97
CA ASP A 212 -15.94 21.88 -2.81
C ASP A 212 -17.29 22.51 -3.20
N GLY A 213 -17.94 21.93 -4.21
CA GLY A 213 -19.23 22.41 -4.74
C GLY A 213 -19.17 23.67 -5.60
N LYS A 214 -17.98 24.25 -5.84
CA LYS A 214 -17.79 25.45 -6.65
C LYS A 214 -17.11 25.13 -7.98
N ALA A 215 -17.60 25.74 -9.07
CA ALA A 215 -16.98 25.60 -10.38
C ALA A 215 -15.54 26.12 -10.36
N VAL A 216 -14.61 25.31 -10.85
CA VAL A 216 -13.21 25.69 -10.99
C VAL A 216 -13.07 26.62 -12.19
N LYS A 217 -12.36 27.73 -11.98
CA LYS A 217 -12.06 28.72 -13.01
C LYS A 217 -10.57 28.98 -13.09
N THR A 218 -10.09 29.37 -14.26
CA THR A 218 -8.70 29.82 -14.42
C THR A 218 -8.43 31.10 -13.64
N ASN A 219 -7.27 31.18 -13.00
CA ASN A 219 -6.82 32.37 -12.28
C ASN A 219 -6.28 33.45 -13.24
N SER A 220 -5.75 34.57 -12.70
CA SER A 220 -5.17 35.66 -13.50
C SER A 220 -3.93 35.27 -14.33
N LYS A 221 -3.30 34.13 -14.03
CA LYS A 221 -2.22 33.52 -14.84
C LYS A 221 -2.74 32.51 -15.86
N GLY A 222 -4.04 32.31 -15.94
CA GLY A 222 -4.68 31.31 -16.80
C GLY A 222 -4.58 29.89 -16.26
N GLU A 223 -4.15 29.70 -15.01
CA GLU A 223 -3.93 28.38 -14.43
C GLU A 223 -5.20 27.86 -13.74
N ALA A 224 -5.45 26.56 -13.87
CA ALA A 224 -6.42 25.83 -13.07
C ALA A 224 -5.76 24.57 -12.50
N THR A 225 -6.03 24.29 -11.22
CA THR A 225 -5.52 23.11 -10.51
C THR A 225 -6.62 22.08 -10.35
N PHE A 226 -6.26 20.83 -10.55
CA PHE A 226 -7.12 19.67 -10.60
C PHE A 226 -6.67 18.65 -9.56
N ASN A 227 -7.64 17.94 -8.97
CA ASN A 227 -7.43 16.72 -8.22
C ASN A 227 -8.54 15.74 -8.65
N ILE A 228 -8.18 14.71 -9.41
CA ILE A 228 -9.14 13.70 -9.87
C ILE A 228 -8.85 12.42 -9.10
N GLU A 229 -9.85 11.96 -8.35
CA GLU A 229 -9.70 10.82 -7.42
C GLU A 229 -9.86 9.48 -8.13
N GLU A 230 -10.78 9.42 -9.10
CA GLU A 230 -11.10 8.18 -9.80
C GLU A 230 -10.11 7.95 -10.96
N PRO A 231 -9.45 6.78 -11.04
CA PRO A 231 -8.62 6.42 -12.17
C PRO A 231 -9.41 6.41 -13.48
N GLY A 232 -8.77 6.80 -14.58
CA GLY A 232 -9.43 6.87 -15.87
C GLY A 232 -8.76 7.81 -16.85
N THR A 233 -9.39 8.00 -18.01
CA THR A 233 -8.97 9.01 -18.98
C THR A 233 -10.04 10.10 -19.04
N TYR A 234 -9.61 11.34 -18.90
CA TYR A 234 -10.46 12.51 -18.78
C TYR A 234 -10.15 13.50 -19.90
N HIS A 235 -11.20 13.99 -20.54
CA HIS A 235 -11.10 15.11 -21.46
C HIS A 235 -11.28 16.42 -20.68
N ILE A 236 -10.24 17.25 -20.68
CA ILE A 236 -10.27 18.59 -20.08
C ILE A 236 -10.52 19.62 -21.16
N SER A 237 -11.43 20.54 -20.89
CA SER A 237 -11.74 21.69 -21.73
C SER A 237 -12.02 22.92 -20.85
N ALA A 238 -12.36 24.04 -21.49
CA ALA A 238 -12.76 25.25 -20.82
C ALA A 238 -13.82 26.00 -21.64
N SER A 239 -14.64 26.79 -20.96
CA SER A 239 -15.61 27.69 -21.57
C SER A 239 -15.52 29.07 -20.93
N LEU A 240 -15.47 30.10 -21.76
CA LEU A 240 -15.66 31.48 -21.34
C LEU A 240 -16.93 32.00 -22.01
N LYS A 241 -17.76 32.70 -21.23
CA LYS A 241 -18.97 33.34 -21.73
C LYS A 241 -18.91 34.83 -21.46
N ASN A 242 -19.46 35.63 -22.38
CA ASN A 242 -19.69 37.05 -22.14
C ASN A 242 -20.94 37.28 -21.29
N GLU A 243 -21.26 38.55 -21.01
CA GLU A 243 -22.44 38.96 -20.22
C GLU A 243 -23.78 38.50 -20.83
N ASN A 244 -23.83 38.36 -22.16
CA ASN A 244 -25.01 37.86 -22.89
C ASN A 244 -25.13 36.33 -22.84
N GLY A 245 -24.17 35.64 -22.23
CA GLY A 245 -24.12 34.18 -22.15
C GLY A 245 -23.57 33.49 -23.39
N ASP A 246 -23.10 34.25 -24.39
CA ASP A 246 -22.45 33.70 -25.57
C ASP A 246 -21.09 33.15 -25.22
N ILE A 247 -20.76 31.97 -25.75
CA ILE A 247 -19.40 31.43 -25.70
C ILE A 247 -18.51 32.35 -26.53
N THR A 248 -17.36 32.72 -25.97
CA THR A 248 -16.35 33.57 -26.60
C THR A 248 -14.99 32.87 -26.72
N LEU A 249 -14.88 31.65 -26.24
CA LEU A 249 -13.66 30.85 -26.23
C LEU A 249 -13.81 29.67 -27.17
N VAL A 250 -12.87 29.52 -28.10
CA VAL A 250 -12.68 28.25 -28.81
C VAL A 250 -12.22 27.21 -27.79
N ARG A 251 -12.94 26.10 -27.68
CA ARG A 251 -12.71 25.08 -26.66
C ARG A 251 -11.25 24.58 -26.72
N PRO A 252 -10.48 24.66 -25.63
CA PRO A 252 -9.20 23.97 -25.55
C PRO A 252 -9.44 22.48 -25.31
N TYR A 253 -8.41 21.67 -25.56
CA TYR A 253 -8.45 20.22 -25.35
C TYR A 253 -7.18 19.78 -24.64
N ALA A 254 -7.34 18.96 -23.59
CA ALA A 254 -6.27 18.13 -23.05
C ALA A 254 -6.83 16.75 -22.68
N SER A 255 -6.01 15.71 -22.84
CA SER A 255 -6.31 14.35 -22.37
C SER A 255 -5.49 14.07 -21.12
N VAL A 256 -6.15 13.81 -19.99
CA VAL A 256 -5.49 13.47 -18.74
C VAL A 256 -5.76 12.02 -18.40
N LYS A 257 -4.70 11.20 -18.34
CA LYS A 257 -4.76 9.86 -17.79
C LYS A 257 -4.43 9.91 -16.32
N VAL A 258 -5.36 9.44 -15.48
CA VAL A 258 -5.21 9.29 -14.04
C VAL A 258 -4.97 7.81 -13.76
N ASN A 259 -3.77 7.47 -13.29
CA ASN A 259 -3.41 6.10 -12.91
C ASN A 259 -3.92 5.77 -11.52
N GLU A 260 -4.28 4.51 -11.32
CA GLU A 260 -4.53 3.96 -10.00
C GLU A 260 -3.24 3.96 -9.16
N LEU A 261 -3.31 4.49 -7.94
CA LEU A 261 -2.19 4.43 -6.99
C LEU A 261 -2.14 3.05 -6.36
N ILE A 262 -0.97 2.43 -6.39
CA ILE A 262 -0.73 1.19 -5.66
C ILE A 262 -0.59 1.53 -4.18
N THR A 263 -1.59 1.20 -3.36
CA THR A 263 -1.55 1.42 -1.91
C THR A 263 -1.27 0.14 -1.12
N ILE A 264 -0.84 0.28 0.14
CA ILE A 264 -0.84 -0.82 1.10
C ILE A 264 -2.28 -1.33 1.31
N LYS A 265 -2.44 -2.66 1.42
CA LYS A 265 -3.73 -3.31 1.63
C LYS A 265 -3.76 -4.11 2.94
N THR A 266 -2.70 -4.86 3.22
CA THR A 266 -2.62 -5.72 4.41
C THR A 266 -1.18 -5.86 4.88
N ILE A 267 -0.99 -6.02 6.19
CA ILE A 267 0.29 -6.30 6.84
C ILE A 267 0.19 -7.73 7.36
N GLU A 268 1.11 -8.62 6.99
CA GLU A 268 1.14 -9.97 7.55
C GLU A 268 1.62 -9.93 9.01
N GLU A 269 0.97 -10.72 9.86
CA GLU A 269 1.35 -10.84 11.26
C GLU A 269 2.69 -11.57 11.41
N VAL A 270 3.39 -11.31 12.51
CA VAL A 270 4.63 -12.01 12.86
C VAL A 270 4.41 -12.83 14.13
N GLU A 271 5.18 -13.91 14.28
CA GLU A 271 5.07 -14.81 15.42
C GLU A 271 5.56 -14.15 16.70
N ASP A 272 4.87 -14.46 17.81
CA ASP A 272 5.32 -14.15 19.16
C ASP A 272 6.61 -14.92 19.50
N ILE A 273 7.43 -14.35 20.38
CA ILE A 273 8.69 -14.97 20.80
C ILE A 273 8.71 -15.28 22.30
N GLU A 274 9.44 -16.32 22.67
CA GLU A 274 9.72 -16.63 24.07
C GLU A 274 11.20 -16.42 24.40
N VAL A 275 11.47 -15.82 25.55
CA VAL A 275 12.81 -15.63 26.07
C VAL A 275 12.95 -16.18 27.49
N ASP A 276 14.13 -16.68 27.83
CA ASP A 276 14.38 -17.22 29.16
C ASP A 276 14.42 -16.11 30.21
N PHE A 277 14.04 -16.44 31.44
CA PHE A 277 14.14 -15.54 32.59
C PHE A 277 15.54 -14.93 32.72
N GLY A 278 15.62 -13.62 32.88
CA GLY A 278 16.86 -12.85 32.95
C GLY A 278 17.44 -12.42 31.60
N THR A 279 16.75 -12.68 30.48
CA THR A 279 17.19 -12.22 29.16
C THR A 279 17.17 -10.69 29.09
N LYS A 280 18.33 -10.09 28.81
CA LYS A 280 18.48 -8.64 28.65
C LYS A 280 17.61 -8.10 27.50
N LYS A 281 17.11 -6.86 27.65
CA LYS A 281 16.23 -6.20 26.67
C LYS A 281 16.80 -6.20 25.26
N GLU A 282 18.10 -5.93 25.10
CA GLU A 282 18.77 -5.88 23.80
C GLU A 282 18.74 -7.25 23.10
N LYS A 283 18.93 -8.33 23.87
CA LYS A 283 18.88 -9.69 23.35
C LYS A 283 17.44 -10.10 23.00
N ALA A 284 16.47 -9.71 23.82
CA ALA A 284 15.05 -9.92 23.53
C ALA A 284 14.64 -9.22 22.22
N LEU A 285 15.03 -7.95 22.04
CA LEU A 285 14.81 -7.20 20.81
C LEU A 285 15.48 -7.86 19.59
N SER A 286 16.71 -8.36 19.73
CA SER A 286 17.41 -9.05 18.63
C SER A 286 16.81 -10.42 18.26
N SER A 287 15.92 -10.96 19.10
CA SER A 287 15.24 -12.22 18.86
C SER A 287 13.90 -12.02 18.12
N LEU A 288 13.40 -10.79 18.03
CA LEU A 288 12.19 -10.47 17.28
C LEU A 288 12.45 -10.57 15.76
N PRO A 289 11.43 -10.95 14.96
CA PRO A 289 11.56 -11.02 13.51
C PRO A 289 12.02 -9.69 12.90
N SER A 290 13.08 -9.70 12.09
CA SER A 290 13.64 -8.48 11.51
C SER A 290 12.82 -7.92 10.34
N THR A 291 11.87 -8.69 9.81
CA THR A 291 11.07 -8.33 8.62
C THR A 291 9.63 -8.81 8.75
N THR A 292 8.70 -8.17 8.06
CA THR A 292 7.37 -8.71 7.74
C THR A 292 7.07 -8.57 6.24
N THR A 293 5.99 -9.20 5.79
CA THR A 293 5.45 -9.04 4.45
C THR A 293 4.25 -8.10 4.48
N ILE A 294 4.22 -7.11 3.60
CA ILE A 294 3.00 -6.35 3.28
C ILE A 294 2.46 -6.79 1.93
N ILE A 295 1.14 -6.72 1.78
CA ILE A 295 0.42 -6.97 0.54
C ILE A 295 -0.15 -5.64 0.06
N ASP A 296 0.09 -5.30 -1.20
CA ASP A 296 -0.47 -4.10 -1.81
C ASP A 296 -1.87 -4.32 -2.43
N SER A 297 -2.46 -3.24 -2.93
CA SER A 297 -3.75 -3.21 -3.63
C SER A 297 -3.81 -4.14 -4.86
N GLN A 298 -2.67 -4.45 -5.49
CA GLN A 298 -2.57 -5.39 -6.60
C GLN A 298 -2.32 -6.84 -6.15
N ASN A 299 -2.33 -7.10 -4.84
CA ASN A 299 -2.01 -8.37 -4.21
C ASN A 299 -0.54 -8.81 -4.39
N LYS A 300 0.36 -7.89 -4.70
CA LYS A 300 1.79 -8.16 -4.73
C LYS A 300 2.35 -8.06 -3.31
N LYS A 301 3.20 -9.03 -2.97
CA LYS A 301 3.89 -9.13 -1.69
C LYS A 301 5.19 -8.33 -1.71
N HIS A 302 5.46 -7.61 -0.62
CA HIS A 302 6.69 -6.86 -0.41
C HIS A 302 7.26 -7.18 0.97
N LEU A 303 8.54 -7.54 1.02
CA LEU A 303 9.25 -7.74 2.28
C LEU A 303 9.74 -6.38 2.79
N VAL A 304 9.47 -6.05 4.06
CA VAL A 304 9.87 -4.80 4.69
C VAL A 304 10.60 -5.06 6.00
N ASP A 305 11.59 -4.22 6.31
CA ASP A 305 12.34 -4.29 7.55
C ASP A 305 11.52 -3.71 8.71
N LEU A 306 11.57 -4.39 9.86
CA LEU A 306 10.89 -4.00 11.09
C LEU A 306 11.86 -3.34 12.07
N ASN A 307 11.42 -2.22 12.63
CA ASN A 307 12.09 -1.53 13.73
C ASN A 307 11.24 -1.67 15.00
N TRP A 308 11.76 -2.41 15.98
CA TRP A 308 11.03 -2.79 17.19
C TRP A 308 11.19 -1.83 18.35
N THR A 309 10.08 -1.57 19.03
CA THR A 309 10.03 -0.95 20.35
C THR A 309 9.37 -1.92 21.32
N LEU A 310 10.05 -2.21 22.44
CA LEU A 310 9.56 -3.09 23.49
C LEU A 310 9.28 -2.28 24.76
N LEU A 311 8.02 -2.16 25.13
CA LEU A 311 7.53 -1.31 26.23
C LEU A 311 7.51 -2.07 27.56
N ASP A 312 7.89 -1.40 28.65
CA ASP A 312 7.79 -1.89 30.04
C ASP A 312 8.40 -3.28 30.32
N TYR A 313 9.31 -3.74 29.47
CA TYR A 313 9.97 -5.04 29.60
C TYR A 313 10.78 -5.18 30.89
N LYS A 314 10.55 -6.28 31.60
CA LYS A 314 11.28 -6.65 32.81
C LYS A 314 11.84 -8.04 32.65
N GLU A 315 13.16 -8.12 32.53
CA GLU A 315 13.89 -9.38 32.35
C GLU A 315 13.72 -10.36 33.52
N ASP A 316 13.41 -9.87 34.71
CA ASP A 316 13.31 -10.63 35.96
C ASP A 316 11.86 -10.87 36.41
N LYS A 317 10.89 -10.64 35.53
CA LYS A 317 9.48 -10.91 35.80
C LYS A 317 8.90 -11.70 34.63
N ALA A 318 8.38 -12.89 34.95
CA ALA A 318 7.69 -13.70 33.97
C ALA A 318 6.38 -13.02 33.53
N GLY A 319 6.02 -13.19 32.26
CA GLY A 319 4.82 -12.64 31.67
C GLY A 319 4.99 -12.20 30.22
N ASP A 320 3.90 -11.71 29.64
CA ASP A 320 3.86 -11.19 28.28
C ASP A 320 4.16 -9.69 28.26
N TYR A 321 4.99 -9.28 27.31
CA TYR A 321 5.35 -7.89 27.06
C TYR A 321 5.03 -7.53 25.60
N ASP A 322 4.36 -6.40 25.41
CA ASP A 322 3.98 -5.92 24.08
C ASP A 322 5.19 -5.31 23.35
N ALA A 323 5.45 -5.79 22.14
CA ALA A 323 6.41 -5.23 21.19
C ALA A 323 5.68 -4.63 19.99
N PHE A 324 6.12 -3.45 19.56
CA PHE A 324 5.57 -2.70 18.44
C PHE A 324 6.65 -2.54 17.36
N GLY A 325 6.37 -3.08 16.17
CA GLY A 325 7.27 -3.06 15.02
C GLY A 325 6.78 -2.02 14.02
N THR A 326 7.64 -1.08 13.65
CA THR A 326 7.33 -0.07 12.61
C THR A 326 8.11 -0.37 11.34
N PHE A 327 7.58 0.05 10.19
CA PHE A 327 8.23 -0.13 8.89
C PHE A 327 7.98 1.06 7.97
N ILE A 328 8.77 1.14 6.90
CA ILE A 328 8.63 2.14 5.84
C ILE A 328 8.08 1.45 4.59
N LEU A 329 7.16 2.10 3.89
CA LEU A 329 6.61 1.57 2.64
C LEU A 329 7.70 1.52 1.55
N PRO A 330 7.71 0.48 0.70
CA PRO A 330 8.51 0.47 -0.53
C PRO A 330 8.18 1.66 -1.45
N GLN A 331 9.13 2.06 -2.29
CA GLN A 331 9.01 3.24 -3.15
C GLN A 331 7.74 3.26 -4.04
N ASP A 332 7.27 2.11 -4.48
CA ASP A 332 6.11 1.97 -5.37
C ASP A 332 4.79 1.69 -4.64
N VAL A 333 4.79 1.70 -3.29
CA VAL A 333 3.61 1.44 -2.46
C VAL A 333 3.28 2.69 -1.66
N ASN A 334 2.05 3.15 -1.80
CA ASN A 334 1.55 4.39 -1.21
C ASN A 334 0.68 4.12 0.01
N GLN A 335 0.45 5.16 0.79
CA GLN A 335 -0.53 5.14 1.88
C GLN A 335 -1.96 5.02 1.36
N THR A 336 -2.82 4.42 2.16
CA THR A 336 -4.28 4.48 1.95
C THR A 336 -4.81 5.87 2.31
N ARG A 337 -6.08 6.14 1.94
CA ARG A 337 -6.81 7.33 2.40
C ARG A 337 -8.14 6.88 3.00
N PRO A 338 -8.31 6.93 4.34
CA PRO A 338 -7.36 7.40 5.36
C PRO A 338 -6.10 6.54 5.48
N GLU A 339 -5.02 7.12 6.02
CA GLU A 339 -3.72 6.44 6.17
C GLU A 339 -3.82 5.20 7.06
N THR A 340 -3.18 4.11 6.63
CA THR A 340 -3.00 2.88 7.41
C THR A 340 -1.82 3.07 8.36
N THR A 341 -2.02 2.76 9.63
CA THR A 341 -0.94 2.72 10.63
C THR A 341 0.14 1.72 10.21
N LEU A 342 1.37 2.20 10.01
CA LEU A 342 2.53 1.38 9.61
C LEU A 342 3.20 0.72 10.82
N GLU A 343 2.41 -0.01 11.59
CA GLU A 343 2.81 -0.67 12.83
C GLU A 343 2.22 -2.07 12.91
N ILE A 344 2.99 -3.01 13.47
CA ILE A 344 2.55 -4.33 13.88
C ILE A 344 2.80 -4.54 15.38
N LYS A 345 1.94 -5.34 16.02
CA LYS A 345 2.08 -5.72 17.43
C LYS A 345 2.36 -7.22 17.55
N THR A 346 3.30 -7.60 18.41
CA THR A 346 3.58 -8.99 18.81
C THR A 346 3.93 -9.06 20.29
N LYS A 347 4.01 -10.27 20.85
CA LYS A 347 4.35 -10.52 22.26
C LYS A 347 5.76 -11.08 22.41
N VAL A 348 6.44 -10.62 23.46
CA VAL A 348 7.63 -11.23 24.02
C VAL A 348 7.25 -11.85 25.37
N THR A 349 7.25 -13.17 25.46
CA THR A 349 6.94 -13.88 26.71
C THR A 349 8.23 -14.23 27.45
N VAL A 350 8.40 -13.67 28.65
CA VAL A 350 9.47 -14.05 29.58
C VAL A 350 9.02 -15.28 30.35
N LYS A 351 9.76 -16.38 30.20
CA LYS A 351 9.48 -17.64 30.90
C LYS A 351 9.63 -17.48 32.42
N GLU A 352 9.00 -18.39 33.15
CA GLU A 352 9.18 -18.48 34.60
C GLU A 352 10.65 -18.71 34.97
N LYS A 353 11.04 -18.21 36.14
CA LYS A 353 12.38 -18.43 36.68
C LYS A 353 12.60 -19.95 36.82
N PRO A 354 13.60 -20.54 36.16
CA PRO A 354 13.85 -21.97 36.28
C PRO A 354 14.13 -22.31 37.74
N ILE A 355 13.38 -23.27 38.28
CA ILE A 355 13.65 -23.83 39.60
C ILE A 355 15.04 -24.49 39.50
N PRO A 356 16.00 -24.14 40.37
CA PRO A 356 17.32 -24.75 40.33
C PRO A 356 17.20 -26.27 40.42
N ALA A 357 17.72 -26.98 39.43
CA ALA A 357 17.75 -28.45 39.40
C ALA A 357 18.52 -29.07 40.60
N ASN A 358 19.20 -28.25 41.41
CA ASN A 358 20.04 -28.65 42.54
C ASN A 358 19.47 -28.30 43.92
N LEU A 359 18.17 -28.05 44.07
CA LEU A 359 17.53 -28.44 45.34
C LEU A 359 17.29 -29.95 45.25
N ASN A 360 18.39 -30.71 45.36
CA ASN A 360 18.32 -32.15 45.47
C ASN A 360 17.58 -32.44 46.78
N LEU A 361 16.28 -32.74 46.69
CA LEU A 361 15.45 -33.12 47.82
C LEU A 361 16.13 -34.21 48.64
N GLU A 362 16.82 -35.13 47.98
CA GLU A 362 17.62 -36.19 48.61
C GLU A 362 18.81 -35.63 49.40
N GLU A 363 19.52 -34.62 48.90
CA GLU A 363 20.63 -33.98 49.63
C GLU A 363 20.13 -33.17 50.84
N ALA A 364 19.02 -32.46 50.70
CA ALA A 364 18.38 -31.76 51.80
C ALA A 364 17.87 -32.73 52.87
N LEU A 365 17.22 -33.83 52.46
CA LEU A 365 16.77 -34.91 53.34
C LEU A 365 17.96 -35.55 54.06
N ASN A 366 19.03 -35.90 53.32
CA ASN A 366 20.23 -36.51 53.87
C ASN A 366 20.94 -35.59 54.88
N LYS A 367 21.02 -34.28 54.63
CA LYS A 367 21.59 -33.32 55.60
C LYS A 367 20.76 -33.24 56.87
N THR A 368 19.43 -33.20 56.76
CA THR A 368 18.52 -33.18 57.92
C THR A 368 18.61 -34.47 58.72
N VAL A 369 18.62 -35.64 58.05
CA VAL A 369 18.83 -36.94 58.71
C VAL A 369 20.19 -37.00 59.40
N GLN A 370 21.25 -36.56 58.73
CA GLN A 370 22.60 -36.55 59.31
C GLN A 370 22.69 -35.62 60.53
N TYR A 371 22.07 -34.44 60.47
CA TYR A 371 22.00 -33.53 61.63
C TYR A 371 21.42 -34.22 62.86
N TYR A 372 20.33 -34.98 62.73
CA TYR A 372 19.74 -35.70 63.85
C TYR A 372 20.46 -37.01 64.21
N LYS A 373 21.25 -37.60 63.31
CA LYS A 373 22.22 -38.66 63.67
C LYS A 373 23.30 -38.11 64.59
N ASP A 374 23.79 -36.90 64.31
CA ASP A 374 24.82 -36.22 65.10
C ASP A 374 24.26 -35.54 66.37
N ASN A 375 22.99 -35.12 66.33
CA ASN A 375 22.24 -34.50 67.42
C ASN A 375 21.03 -35.37 67.77
N VAL A 376 21.32 -36.53 68.36
CA VAL A 376 20.31 -37.55 68.66
C VAL A 376 19.23 -36.95 69.56
N PRO A 377 17.95 -37.00 69.15
CA PRO A 377 16.85 -36.49 69.98
C PRO A 377 16.81 -37.27 71.28
N SER A 378 16.67 -36.61 72.42
CA SER A 378 16.92 -37.23 73.73
C SER A 378 15.68 -37.35 74.60
N ASP A 379 14.68 -36.51 74.36
CA ASP A 379 13.50 -36.36 75.21
C ASP A 379 12.21 -36.20 74.38
N PRO A 380 11.17 -37.03 74.60
CA PRO A 380 9.87 -36.90 73.94
C PRO A 380 9.13 -35.59 74.23
N PHE A 381 9.52 -34.81 75.24
CA PHE A 381 8.84 -33.52 75.50
C PHE A 381 9.36 -32.40 74.60
N SER A 382 10.68 -32.34 74.38
CA SER A 382 11.32 -31.27 73.60
C SER A 382 11.60 -31.64 72.14
N ASP A 383 11.85 -32.92 71.86
CA ASP A 383 12.43 -33.37 70.58
C ASP A 383 11.49 -34.30 69.78
N TRP A 384 10.20 -34.36 70.11
CA TRP A 384 9.26 -35.33 69.52
C TRP A 384 9.15 -35.22 68.00
N GLU A 385 9.24 -34.01 67.43
CA GLU A 385 9.21 -33.81 65.97
C GLU A 385 10.38 -34.53 65.28
N ALA A 386 11.54 -34.63 65.95
CA ALA A 386 12.70 -35.31 65.41
C ALA A 386 12.51 -36.83 65.39
N PHE A 387 11.89 -37.40 66.42
CA PHE A 387 11.53 -38.82 66.44
C PHE A 387 10.59 -39.17 65.28
N VAL A 388 9.50 -38.40 65.13
CA VAL A 388 8.51 -38.63 64.08
C VAL A 388 9.10 -38.35 62.68
N GLY A 389 9.90 -37.30 62.55
CA GLY A 389 10.53 -36.92 61.29
C GLY A 389 11.51 -37.99 60.80
N LEU A 390 12.37 -38.52 61.68
CA LEU A 390 13.30 -39.60 61.36
C LEU A 390 12.57 -40.90 61.02
N TRP A 391 11.55 -41.26 61.81
CA TRP A 391 10.74 -42.46 61.54
C TRP A 391 9.99 -42.35 60.21
N GLY A 392 9.42 -41.19 59.90
CA GLY A 392 8.71 -40.93 58.64
C GLY A 392 9.60 -41.01 57.40
N VAL A 393 10.91 -40.82 57.53
CA VAL A 393 11.89 -41.00 56.45
C VAL A 393 12.55 -42.39 56.45
N GLY A 394 12.07 -43.31 57.31
CA GLY A 394 12.49 -44.71 57.35
C GLY A 394 13.76 -45.00 58.15
N GLU A 395 14.22 -44.08 58.99
CA GLU A 395 15.34 -44.34 59.91
C GLU A 395 14.89 -45.26 61.05
N ASP A 396 15.70 -46.28 61.35
CA ASP A 396 15.44 -47.23 62.43
C ASP A 396 15.96 -46.68 63.77
N LEU A 397 15.03 -46.22 64.60
CA LEU A 397 15.33 -45.69 65.94
C LEU A 397 15.23 -46.76 67.04
N SER A 398 14.81 -47.99 66.73
CA SER A 398 14.57 -49.05 67.73
C SER A 398 15.85 -49.60 68.37
N ASN A 399 17.00 -49.49 67.66
CA ASN A 399 18.30 -49.97 68.14
C ASN A 399 18.94 -49.05 69.19
N LYS A 400 18.32 -47.91 69.53
CA LYS A 400 18.82 -46.97 70.54
C LYS A 400 18.07 -47.16 71.85
N ASN A 401 18.83 -47.27 72.94
CA ASN A 401 18.31 -47.34 74.29
C ASN A 401 18.17 -45.92 74.86
N TYR A 402 16.98 -45.35 74.77
CA TYR A 402 16.71 -44.04 75.37
C TYR A 402 16.22 -44.24 76.81
N ASN A 403 16.77 -43.44 77.73
CA ASN A 403 16.53 -43.60 79.16
C ASN A 403 15.04 -43.46 79.56
N TRP A 404 14.23 -42.85 78.72
CA TRP A 404 12.80 -42.62 78.96
C TRP A 404 11.90 -43.78 78.51
N GLN A 405 12.34 -44.67 77.60
CA GLN A 405 11.48 -45.69 76.98
C GLN A 405 10.89 -46.67 78.01
N SER A 406 11.67 -46.99 79.04
CA SER A 406 11.29 -47.93 80.10
C SER A 406 10.75 -47.25 81.36
N VAL A 407 10.62 -45.92 81.34
CA VAL A 407 10.24 -45.12 82.51
C VAL A 407 8.85 -44.53 82.26
N ASP A 408 7.90 -44.90 83.11
CA ASP A 408 6.59 -44.25 83.13
C ASP A 408 6.77 -42.77 83.51
N PRO A 409 6.39 -41.81 82.64
CA PRO A 409 6.54 -40.37 82.88
C PRO A 409 5.55 -39.84 83.94
N GLY A 410 4.64 -40.67 84.44
CA GLY A 410 3.71 -40.33 85.52
C GLY A 410 2.59 -39.41 85.09
N PHE A 411 2.06 -39.56 83.87
CA PHE A 411 0.95 -38.72 83.40
C PHE A 411 -0.26 -38.77 84.37
N ASP A 412 -0.74 -37.59 84.77
CA ASP A 412 -1.92 -37.43 85.63
C ASP A 412 -3.22 -37.88 84.92
N GLN A 413 -4.29 -38.10 85.70
CA GLN A 413 -5.62 -38.43 85.15
C GLN A 413 -6.19 -37.36 84.19
N ILE A 414 -5.69 -36.13 84.28
CA ILE A 414 -5.99 -35.02 83.37
C ILE A 414 -4.66 -34.33 83.05
N ILE A 415 -4.21 -34.44 81.80
CA ILE A 415 -2.98 -33.81 81.29
C ILE A 415 -3.39 -32.62 80.43
N PHE A 416 -2.74 -31.48 80.65
CA PHE A 416 -2.90 -30.29 79.81
C PHE A 416 -1.78 -30.23 78.76
N GLY A 417 -2.13 -30.01 77.50
CA GLY A 417 -1.18 -29.88 76.39
C GLY A 417 -0.95 -31.19 75.61
N ASN A 418 0.03 -31.15 74.70
CA ASN A 418 0.29 -32.24 73.75
C ASN A 418 1.26 -33.30 74.27
N ASP A 419 1.68 -33.23 75.52
CA ASP A 419 2.74 -34.07 76.06
C ASP A 419 2.39 -35.57 75.98
N HIS A 420 1.13 -35.93 76.22
CA HIS A 420 0.65 -37.30 76.06
C HIS A 420 0.78 -37.79 74.60
N ILE A 421 0.40 -36.94 73.63
CA ILE A 421 0.45 -37.23 72.19
C ILE A 421 1.89 -37.33 71.71
N ARG A 422 2.74 -36.37 72.09
CA ARG A 422 4.17 -36.33 71.74
C ARG A 422 4.89 -37.58 72.20
N TYR A 423 4.56 -38.05 73.41
CA TYR A 423 5.13 -39.26 73.98
C TYR A 423 4.66 -40.53 73.25
N ILE A 424 3.37 -40.64 72.94
CA ILE A 424 2.81 -41.73 72.13
C ILE A 424 3.51 -41.81 70.76
N PHE A 425 3.65 -40.68 70.06
CA PHE A 425 4.32 -40.65 68.76
C PHE A 425 5.81 -40.96 68.86
N SER A 426 6.48 -40.50 69.91
CA SER A 426 7.89 -40.82 70.14
C SER A 426 8.09 -42.32 70.40
N LEU A 427 7.21 -42.96 71.19
CA LEU A 427 7.19 -44.41 71.42
C LEU A 427 6.97 -45.20 70.13
N LEU A 428 6.01 -44.78 69.30
CA LEU A 428 5.78 -45.42 67.99
C LEU A 428 7.02 -45.31 67.09
N SER A 429 7.69 -44.14 67.11
CA SER A 429 8.85 -43.87 66.25
C SER A 429 10.07 -44.74 66.58
N ILE A 430 10.15 -45.26 67.79
CA ILE A 430 11.21 -46.18 68.26
C ILE A 430 10.76 -47.65 68.27
N GLY A 431 9.54 -47.96 67.81
CA GLY A 431 9.03 -49.33 67.72
C GLY A 431 8.40 -49.90 68.99
N GLU A 432 8.10 -49.07 69.99
CA GLU A 432 7.34 -49.46 71.17
C GLU A 432 5.83 -49.45 70.89
N ASP A 433 5.06 -50.24 71.64
CA ASP A 433 3.59 -50.31 71.53
C ASP A 433 2.92 -49.52 72.68
N PRO A 434 2.42 -48.28 72.44
CA PRO A 434 1.77 -47.48 73.48
C PRO A 434 0.44 -48.08 73.99
N SER A 435 -0.12 -49.09 73.32
CA SER A 435 -1.35 -49.76 73.74
C SER A 435 -1.12 -50.78 74.87
N ASN A 436 0.14 -51.17 75.10
CA ASN A 436 0.51 -52.19 76.07
C ASN A 436 1.94 -51.96 76.62
N ILE A 437 2.15 -50.81 77.26
CA ILE A 437 3.46 -50.39 77.77
C ILE A 437 3.50 -50.39 79.31
N TRP A 438 4.69 -50.44 79.92
CA TRP A 438 4.91 -50.32 81.38
C TRP A 438 3.90 -51.09 82.26
N ALA A 439 3.86 -52.42 82.10
CA ALA A 439 2.93 -53.30 82.82
C ALA A 439 1.44 -53.11 82.44
N ASN A 440 1.13 -53.25 81.15
CA ASN A 440 -0.22 -53.23 80.55
C ASN A 440 -0.95 -51.88 80.63
N ARG A 441 -0.20 -50.78 80.67
CA ARG A 441 -0.74 -49.44 80.50
C ARG A 441 -1.08 -49.20 79.03
N ASN A 442 -2.23 -48.59 78.77
CA ASN A 442 -2.70 -48.28 77.42
C ASN A 442 -2.87 -46.77 77.27
N LEU A 443 -1.85 -46.13 76.70
CA LEU A 443 -1.79 -44.67 76.56
C LEU A 443 -2.85 -44.15 75.59
N PHE A 444 -3.22 -44.92 74.55
CA PHE A 444 -4.32 -44.55 73.66
C PHE A 444 -5.68 -44.51 74.40
N ALA A 445 -5.94 -45.50 75.25
CA ALA A 445 -7.16 -45.57 76.05
C ALA A 445 -7.20 -44.45 77.09
N GLU A 446 -6.06 -44.06 77.65
CA GLU A 446 -5.96 -42.90 78.53
C GLU A 446 -6.22 -41.60 77.77
N LEU A 447 -5.59 -41.41 76.61
CA LEU A 447 -5.79 -40.25 75.73
C LEU A 447 -7.27 -40.08 75.34
N SER A 448 -7.98 -41.19 75.08
CA SER A 448 -9.40 -41.17 74.70
C SER A 448 -10.36 -40.72 75.81
N LYS A 449 -9.90 -40.67 77.07
CA LYS A 449 -10.71 -40.27 78.23
C LYS A 449 -10.56 -38.78 78.59
N HIS A 450 -9.72 -38.04 77.87
CA HIS A 450 -9.53 -36.61 78.13
C HIS A 450 -10.80 -35.81 77.78
N PRO A 451 -11.32 -34.94 78.68
CA PRO A 451 -12.52 -34.16 78.40
C PRO A 451 -12.28 -33.10 77.32
N GLU A 452 -13.22 -32.97 76.36
CA GLU A 452 -13.16 -31.96 75.28
C GLU A 452 -13.19 -30.50 75.80
N GLU A 453 -13.74 -30.25 76.99
CA GLU A 453 -14.00 -28.90 77.55
C GLU A 453 -12.75 -28.13 78.03
N TYR A 454 -11.57 -28.75 78.09
CA TYR A 454 -10.36 -28.14 78.67
C TYR A 454 -9.25 -27.84 77.67
N ASP A 455 -9.58 -27.47 76.42
CA ASP A 455 -8.61 -27.03 75.39
C ASP A 455 -7.31 -27.86 75.36
N ALA A 456 -7.45 -29.18 75.62
CA ALA A 456 -6.40 -30.00 76.20
C ALA A 456 -5.25 -30.30 75.23
N PHE A 457 -5.44 -30.04 73.94
CA PHE A 457 -4.46 -30.30 72.87
C PHE A 457 -3.67 -29.05 72.44
N GLY A 458 -3.80 -27.94 73.17
CA GLY A 458 -3.16 -26.67 72.81
C GLY A 458 -3.54 -26.20 71.38
N THR A 459 -2.93 -25.10 70.94
CA THR A 459 -3.21 -24.51 69.61
C THR A 459 -2.51 -25.21 68.45
N ILE A 460 -1.51 -26.06 68.71
CA ILE A 460 -0.61 -26.64 67.70
C ILE A 460 -1.06 -28.06 67.28
N GLY A 461 -2.03 -28.67 67.98
CA GLY A 461 -2.55 -30.02 67.71
C GLY A 461 -3.93 -30.08 67.03
N LYS A 462 -4.42 -28.96 66.46
CA LYS A 462 -5.78 -28.85 65.88
C LYS A 462 -5.82 -29.00 64.34
N HIS A 463 -4.88 -29.73 63.74
CA HIS A 463 -4.81 -29.95 62.29
C HIS A 463 -4.77 -31.43 61.95
#